data_AF-A0A6N6NQL8-F1
#
_entry.id   AF-A0A6N6NQL8-F1
#
_cell.length_a   1.000
_cell.length_b   1.000
_cell.length_c   1.000
_cell.angle_alpha   90.00
_cell.angle_beta   90.00
_cell.angle_gamma   90.00
#
_symmetry.space_group_name_H-M   'P 1'
#
loop_
_entity.id
_entity.type
_entity.pdbx_description
1 polymer ?
#
loop_
_entity_poly.entity_id
_entity_poly.type
_entity_poly.pdbx_seq_one_letter_code
_entity_poly.pdbx_strand_id
1 'polypeptide(L)'
;MAAATVEKDCRMDIRLTQSQRKNYEKAAELRGQTLSQWTTMHLDECARRDIDEAHTIRLSDEAFERFSALLDEPMPEAARELLARESIWG
;
A
#
# COMPACT_ATOMS: atom_id res chain seq x y z
N MET A 1 -26.93 12.85 9.19
CA MET A 1 -25.46 12.92 9.20
C MET A 1 -25.03 13.56 7.89
N ALA A 2 -24.67 14.85 7.90
CA ALA A 2 -24.19 15.52 6.69
C ALA A 2 -22.78 14.98 6.38
N ALA A 3 -22.59 14.45 5.17
CA ALA A 3 -21.26 14.06 4.70
C ALA A 3 -20.39 15.32 4.65
N ALA A 4 -19.30 15.35 5.40
CA ALA A 4 -18.31 16.41 5.30
C ALA A 4 -17.82 16.45 3.85
N THR A 5 -18.02 17.57 3.16
CA THR A 5 -17.39 17.82 1.87
C THR A 5 -15.89 17.81 2.07
N VAL A 6 -15.21 16.80 1.54
CA VAL A 6 -13.74 16.72 1.57
C VAL A 6 -13.20 17.84 0.70
N GLU A 7 -12.69 18.89 1.34
CA GLU A 7 -12.09 20.03 0.66
C GLU A 7 -10.74 19.63 0.03
N LYS A 8 -10.51 20.06 -1.21
CA LYS A 8 -9.27 19.80 -1.96
C LYS A 8 -8.25 20.91 -1.69
N ASP A 9 -7.73 20.97 -0.46
CA ASP A 9 -6.80 22.02 -0.01
C ASP A 9 -5.33 21.75 -0.41
N CYS A 10 -4.98 20.48 -0.63
CA CYS A 10 -3.61 20.10 -1.00
C CYS A 10 -3.37 20.17 -2.52
N ARG A 11 -2.26 20.77 -2.93
CA ARG A 11 -1.81 20.87 -4.33
C ARG A 11 -0.52 20.08 -4.57
N MET A 12 -0.44 19.46 -5.75
CA MET A 12 0.74 18.74 -6.24
C MET A 12 1.19 19.35 -7.58
N ASP A 13 2.42 19.85 -7.63
CA ASP A 13 3.01 20.44 -8.84
C ASP A 13 3.97 19.44 -9.50
N ILE A 14 3.67 19.06 -10.76
CA ILE A 14 4.43 18.08 -11.52
C ILE A 14 4.93 18.71 -12.81
N ARG A 15 6.24 18.58 -13.09
CA ARG A 15 6.83 18.94 -14.38
C ARG A 15 6.76 17.73 -15.31
N LEU A 16 6.22 17.93 -16.51
CA LEU A 16 6.08 16.91 -17.53
C LEU A 16 6.85 17.30 -18.78
N THR A 17 7.42 16.30 -19.44
CA THR A 17 7.82 16.45 -20.83
C THR A 17 6.58 16.63 -21.71
N GLN A 18 6.75 17.20 -22.91
CA GLN A 18 5.65 17.36 -23.86
C GLN A 18 5.03 16.01 -24.25
N SER A 19 5.85 14.96 -24.38
CA SER A 19 5.39 13.61 -24.71
C SER A 19 4.51 13.03 -23.60
N GLN A 20 4.96 13.12 -22.33
CA GLN A 20 4.16 12.67 -21.19
C GLN A 20 2.81 13.38 -21.12
N ARG A 21 2.82 14.72 -21.25
CA ARG A 21 1.58 15.50 -21.22
C ARG A 21 0.60 15.06 -22.30
N LYS A 22 1.04 14.93 -23.55
CA LYS A 22 0.18 14.49 -24.66
C LYS A 22 -0.40 13.09 -24.41
N ASN A 23 0.42 12.16 -23.93
CA ASN A 23 -0.04 10.80 -23.65
C ASN A 23 -1.09 10.77 -22.53
N TYR A 24 -0.89 11.53 -21.45
CA TYR A 24 -1.84 11.59 -20.34
C TYR A 24 -3.13 12.31 -20.73
N GLU A 25 -3.05 13.40 -21.48
CA GLU A 25 -4.23 14.09 -22.02
C GLU A 25 -5.04 13.16 -22.92
N LYS A 26 -4.37 12.38 -23.79
CA LYS A 26 -5.06 11.42 -24.64
C LYS A 26 -5.73 10.30 -23.83
N ALA A 27 -5.06 9.78 -22.81
CA ALA A 27 -5.61 8.75 -21.94
C ALA A 27 -6.83 9.26 -21.14
N ALA A 28 -6.77 10.51 -20.66
CA ALA A 28 -7.87 11.16 -19.97
C ALA A 28 -9.07 11.39 -20.91
N GLU A 29 -8.83 11.86 -22.14
CA GLU A 29 -9.85 12.05 -23.18
C GLU A 29 -10.60 10.74 -23.47
N LEU A 30 -9.88 9.64 -23.65
CA LEU A 30 -10.47 8.31 -23.92
C LEU A 30 -11.39 7.82 -22.78
N ARG A 31 -11.21 8.33 -21.56
CA ARG A 31 -12.05 8.02 -20.40
C ARG A 31 -13.09 9.10 -20.09
N GLY A 32 -13.18 10.17 -20.88
CA GLY A 32 -14.07 11.31 -20.61
C GLY A 32 -13.73 12.06 -19.33
N GLN A 33 -12.45 12.06 -18.93
CA GLN A 33 -11.94 12.69 -17.72
C GLN A 33 -11.07 13.90 -18.07
N THR A 34 -10.97 14.86 -17.15
CA THR A 34 -9.90 15.88 -17.23
C THR A 34 -8.55 15.25 -16.91
N LEU A 35 -7.46 15.87 -17.38
CA LEU A 35 -6.09 15.42 -17.07
C LEU A 35 -5.89 15.24 -15.56
N SER A 36 -6.30 16.24 -14.76
CA SER A 36 -6.16 16.18 -13.30
C SER A 36 -6.95 15.02 -12.67
N GLN A 37 -8.20 14.79 -13.09
CA GLN A 37 -9.00 13.67 -12.58
C GLN A 37 -8.35 12.32 -12.93
N TRP A 38 -7.93 12.16 -14.19
CA TRP A 38 -7.30 10.93 -14.66
C TRP A 38 -5.98 10.67 -13.93
N THR A 39 -5.15 11.70 -13.75
CA THR A 39 -3.87 11.59 -13.06
C THR A 39 -4.05 11.28 -11.58
N THR A 40 -4.93 11.98 -10.86
CA THR A 40 -5.18 11.70 -9.44
C THR A 40 -5.67 10.26 -9.24
N MET A 41 -6.63 9.81 -10.06
CA MET A 41 -7.14 8.43 -9.98
C MET A 41 -6.03 7.38 -10.18
N HIS A 42 -5.18 7.54 -11.20
CA HIS A 42 -4.09 6.59 -11.43
C HIS A 42 -3.02 6.64 -10.35
N LEU A 43 -2.72 7.83 -9.81
CA LEU A 43 -1.78 7.94 -8.69
C LEU A 43 -2.33 7.29 -7.42
N ASP A 44 -3.63 7.42 -7.15
CA ASP A 44 -4.28 6.74 -6.01
C ASP A 44 -4.24 5.21 -6.18
N GLU A 45 -4.50 4.71 -7.39
CA GLU A 45 -4.42 3.28 -7.70
C GLU A 45 -3.00 2.72 -7.53
N CYS A 46 -2.00 3.43 -8.05
CA CYS A 46 -0.59 3.07 -7.90
C CYS A 46 -0.15 3.10 -6.43
N ALA A 47 -0.48 4.18 -5.71
CA ALA A 47 -0.13 4.32 -4.30
C ALA A 47 -0.72 3.19 -3.46
N ARG A 48 -2.02 2.89 -3.64
CA ARG A 48 -2.66 1.77 -2.95
C ARG A 48 -1.97 0.45 -3.26
N ARG A 49 -1.73 0.15 -4.54
CA ARG A 49 -1.08 -1.09 -4.96
C ARG A 49 0.30 -1.25 -4.32
N ASP A 50 1.11 -0.20 -4.36
CA ASP A 50 2.49 -0.25 -3.86
C ASP A 50 2.52 -0.36 -2.31
N ILE A 51 1.59 0.30 -1.60
CA ILE A 51 1.41 0.13 -0.14
C ILE A 51 0.96 -1.30 0.19
N ASP A 52 -0.04 -1.81 -0.52
CA ASP A 52 -0.57 -3.16 -0.29
C ASP A 52 0.51 -4.21 -0.56
N GLU A 53 1.29 -4.05 -1.62
CA GLU A 53 2.41 -4.93 -1.97
C GLU A 53 3.49 -4.93 -0.89
N ALA A 54 3.83 -3.76 -0.33
CA ALA A 54 4.81 -3.66 0.75
C ALA A 54 4.35 -4.33 2.07
N HIS A 55 3.04 -4.34 2.34
CA HIS A 55 2.49 -4.90 3.58
C HIS A 55 1.96 -6.34 3.46
N THR A 56 1.80 -6.85 2.24
CA THR A 56 1.22 -8.18 2.03
C THR A 56 2.31 -9.23 1.80
N ILE A 57 2.48 -10.14 2.76
CA ILE A 57 3.29 -11.35 2.55
C ILE A 57 2.43 -12.40 1.84
N ARG A 58 2.81 -12.77 0.61
CA ARG A 58 2.16 -13.85 -0.14
C ARG A 58 2.90 -15.16 0.12
N LEU A 59 2.18 -16.15 0.62
CA LEU A 59 2.68 -17.51 0.84
C LEU A 59 2.11 -18.43 -0.23
N SER A 60 2.87 -19.45 -0.64
CA SER A 60 2.29 -20.60 -1.34
C SER A 60 1.38 -21.38 -0.40
N ASP A 61 0.46 -22.19 -0.93
CA ASP A 61 -0.43 -23.01 -0.12
C ASP A 61 0.35 -23.87 0.89
N GLU A 62 1.44 -24.53 0.44
CA GLU A 62 2.31 -25.32 1.33
C GLU A 62 2.95 -24.46 2.44
N ALA A 63 3.44 -23.26 2.11
CA ALA A 63 4.05 -22.38 3.09
C ALA A 63 3.01 -21.82 4.08
N PHE A 64 1.78 -21.59 3.62
CA PHE A 64 0.67 -21.15 4.45
C PHE A 64 0.19 -22.23 5.42
N GLU A 65 0.05 -23.47 4.95
CA GLU A 65 -0.29 -24.62 5.80
C GLU A 65 0.78 -24.84 6.88
N ARG A 66 2.06 -24.79 6.49
CA ARG A 66 3.17 -24.90 7.45
C ARG A 66 3.17 -23.75 8.45
N PHE A 67 2.95 -22.52 8.00
CA PHE A 67 2.85 -21.37 8.88
C PHE A 67 1.69 -21.52 9.88
N SER A 68 0.53 -21.98 9.41
CA SER A 68 -0.66 -22.19 10.24
C SER A 68 -0.42 -23.26 11.30
N ALA A 69 0.19 -24.39 10.94
CA ALA A 69 0.56 -25.43 11.89
C ALA A 69 1.51 -24.90 12.98
N LEU A 70 2.49 -24.06 12.61
CA LEU A 70 3.42 -23.44 13.56
C LEU A 70 2.75 -22.45 14.53
N LEU A 71 1.57 -21.89 14.20
CA LEU A 71 0.83 -21.01 15.11
C LEU A 71 0.17 -21.79 16.25
N ASP A 72 -0.18 -23.06 16.03
CA ASP A 72 -0.77 -23.94 17.04
C ASP A 72 0.29 -24.64 17.90
N GLU A 73 1.56 -24.64 17.44
CA GLU A 73 2.67 -25.19 18.20
C GLU A 73 2.99 -24.34 19.43
N PRO A 74 3.40 -24.97 20.56
CA PRO A 74 3.85 -24.22 21.72
C PRO A 74 5.07 -23.38 21.36
N MET A 75 5.19 -22.22 22.00
CA MET A 75 6.32 -21.32 21.79
C MET A 75 7.66 -22.07 21.93
N PRO A 76 8.57 -21.95 20.95
CA PRO A 76 9.86 -22.63 21.01
C PRO A 76 10.62 -22.27 22.28
N GLU A 77 11.34 -23.25 22.85
CA GLU A 77 12.07 -23.06 24.12
C GLU A 77 13.01 -21.85 24.07
N ALA A 78 13.73 -21.66 22.96
CA ALA A 78 14.62 -20.52 22.77
C ALA A 78 13.90 -19.16 22.84
N ALA A 79 12.66 -19.07 22.36
CA ALA A 79 11.86 -17.85 22.46
C ALA A 79 11.37 -17.63 23.90
N ARG A 80 10.99 -18.71 24.61
CA ARG A 80 10.62 -18.66 26.02
C ARG A 80 11.78 -18.22 26.90
N GLU A 81 12.97 -18.78 26.68
CA GLU A 81 14.20 -18.38 27.36
C GLU A 81 14.57 -16.92 27.07
N LEU A 82 14.40 -16.46 25.83
CA LEU A 82 14.66 -15.06 25.46
C LEU A 82 13.73 -14.10 26.22
N LEU A 83 12.43 -14.40 26.28
CA LEU A 83 11.45 -13.58 27.01
C LEU A 83 11.67 -13.59 28.53
N ALA A 84 12.25 -14.66 29.08
CA ALA A 84 12.54 -14.78 30.50
C ALA A 84 13.79 -13.99 30.95
N ARG A 85 14.57 -13.44 30.01
CA ARG A 85 15.75 -12.62 30.32
C ARG A 85 15.31 -11.24 30.79
N GLU A 86 15.92 -10.73 31.85
CA GLU A 86 15.73 -9.33 32.25
C GLU A 86 16.21 -8.39 31.14
N SER A 87 15.39 -7.39 30.83
CA SER A 87 15.76 -6.33 29.91
C SER A 87 16.90 -5.51 30.50
N ILE A 88 17.98 -5.36 29.74
CA ILE A 88 19.08 -4.43 30.06
C ILE A 88 18.79 -2.99 29.61
N TRP A 89 17.60 -2.73 29.05
CA TRP A 89 17.16 -1.44 28.52
C TRP A 89 16.26 -0.71 29.51
N GLY A 90 16.74 -0.55 30.75
CA GLY A 90 16.17 0.37 31.73
C GLY A 90 16.57 1.82 31.43
#